data_AF-A0A131Y4E8-F1
#
_entry.id   AF-A0A131Y4E8-F1
#
_cell.length_a   1.000
_cell.length_b   1.000
_cell.length_c   1.000
_cell.angle_alpha   90.00
_cell.angle_beta   90.00
_cell.angle_gamma   90.00
#
_symmetry.space_group_name_H-M   'P 1'
#
loop_
_entity.id
_entity.type
_entity.pdbx_description
1 polymer ?
#
loop_
_entity_poly.entity_id
_entity_poly.type
_entity_poly.pdbx_seq_one_letter_code
_entity_poly.pdbx_strand_id
1 'polypeptide(L)'
;ASPRTTSDPHIRIVIAFWWLMLIVLMNTFTGHMKASMTVQEELPRLDSVQDVVDHPDVTPVIIRGSTYEEIFQDSTRRDHQLILRRARQARSVLPPRHIFTKSTFDDVLAGRKVIFLDTVLFYYWVGRFYKRLPRGEFYLSREAVVYPAMGMWLNRRVDPRLARVMHVRSRWITESGLTRRWKYLLVERCRRKSGGLSDSQGQPL
;
A
#
# COMPACT_ATOMS: atom_id res chain seq x y z
N ALA A 1 22.52 -58.77 16.03
CA ALA A 1 22.04 -59.57 14.89
C ALA A 1 22.39 -58.84 13.60
N SER A 2 23.19 -59.45 12.72
CA SER A 2 23.56 -58.84 11.43
C SER A 2 22.35 -58.87 10.48
N PRO A 3 21.99 -57.76 9.80
CA PRO A 3 20.84 -57.74 8.92
C PRO A 3 21.09 -58.66 7.72
N ARG A 4 20.33 -59.75 7.60
CA ARG A 4 20.38 -60.65 6.44
C ARG A 4 19.72 -59.95 5.25
N THR A 5 20.51 -59.43 4.33
CA THR A 5 20.03 -58.97 3.03
C THR A 5 19.50 -60.14 2.21
N THR A 6 18.24 -60.10 1.80
CA THR A 6 17.61 -61.13 0.96
C THR A 6 18.35 -61.24 -0.38
N SER A 7 18.70 -62.47 -0.78
CA SER A 7 19.48 -62.75 -2.01
C SER A 7 18.62 -62.83 -3.28
N ASP A 8 17.30 -62.73 -3.16
CA ASP A 8 16.36 -62.80 -4.27
C ASP A 8 16.31 -61.45 -5.04
N PRO A 9 16.58 -61.45 -6.36
CA PRO A 9 16.57 -60.23 -7.17
C PRO A 9 15.21 -59.52 -7.21
N HIS A 10 14.09 -60.26 -7.16
CA HIS A 10 12.75 -59.67 -7.17
C HIS A 10 12.48 -58.88 -5.89
N ILE A 11 12.90 -59.42 -4.74
CA ILE A 11 12.76 -58.76 -3.44
C ILE A 11 13.62 -57.49 -3.39
N ARG A 12 14.82 -57.50 -3.98
CA ARG A 12 15.70 -56.32 -4.05
C ARG A 12 15.10 -55.17 -4.85
N ILE A 13 14.42 -55.46 -5.98
CA ILE A 13 13.76 -54.44 -6.81
C ILE A 13 12.61 -53.79 -6.02
N VAL A 14 11.78 -54.59 -5.33
CA VAL A 14 10.67 -54.07 -4.52
C VAL A 14 11.20 -53.20 -3.37
N ILE A 15 12.26 -53.63 -2.69
CA ILE A 15 12.92 -52.86 -1.62
C ILE A 15 13.49 -51.54 -2.17
N ALA A 16 14.15 -51.56 -3.34
CA ALA A 16 14.70 -50.36 -3.96
C ALA A 16 13.60 -49.36 -4.37
N PHE A 17 12.50 -49.85 -4.95
CA PHE A 17 11.35 -49.01 -5.29
C PHE A 17 10.69 -48.41 -4.04
N TRP A 18 10.54 -49.21 -2.98
CA TRP A 18 10.03 -48.75 -1.69
C TRP A 18 10.92 -47.65 -1.08
N TRP A 19 12.24 -47.86 -1.07
CA TRP A 19 13.19 -46.84 -0.61
C TRP A 19 13.14 -45.56 -1.44
N LEU A 20 13.06 -45.69 -2.77
CA LEU A 20 12.93 -44.54 -3.65
C LEU A 20 11.62 -43.77 -3.39
N MET A 21 10.52 -44.48 -3.20
CA MET A 21 9.24 -43.87 -2.83
C MET A 21 9.31 -43.14 -1.49
N LEU A 22 9.94 -43.73 -0.47
CA LEU A 22 10.16 -43.09 0.84
C LEU A 22 11.02 -41.82 0.73
N ILE A 23 12.10 -41.86 -0.05
CA ILE A 23 12.97 -40.70 -0.29
C ILE A 23 12.18 -39.57 -0.96
N VAL A 24 11.41 -39.89 -2.00
CA VAL A 24 10.58 -38.90 -2.71
C VAL A 24 9.54 -38.30 -1.77
N LEU A 25 8.86 -39.12 -0.97
CA LEU A 25 7.84 -38.67 -0.03
C LEU A 25 8.44 -37.76 1.06
N MET A 26 9.57 -38.15 1.63
CA MET A 26 10.25 -37.38 2.67
C MET A 26 10.78 -36.03 2.14
N ASN A 27 11.33 -36.03 0.92
CA ASN A 27 11.76 -34.79 0.25
C ASN A 27 10.58 -33.86 -0.05
N THR A 28 9.46 -34.42 -0.53
CA THR A 28 8.24 -33.64 -0.83
C THR A 28 7.65 -33.03 0.44
N PHE A 29 7.55 -33.81 1.52
CA PHE A 29 7.05 -33.32 2.80
C PHE A 29 7.96 -32.24 3.39
N THR A 30 9.27 -32.46 3.36
CA THR A 30 10.26 -31.46 3.82
C THR A 30 10.18 -30.18 2.98
N GLY A 31 10.00 -30.31 1.66
CA GLY A 31 9.77 -29.17 0.76
C GLY A 31 8.51 -28.40 1.12
N HIS A 32 7.40 -29.10 1.34
CA HIS A 32 6.13 -28.48 1.75
C HIS A 32 6.23 -27.78 3.10
N MET A 33 6.83 -28.42 4.11
CA MET A 33 7.05 -27.80 5.42
C MET A 33 7.93 -26.56 5.30
N LYS A 34 9.04 -26.63 4.55
CA LYS A 34 9.92 -25.49 4.35
C LYS A 34 9.18 -24.34 3.67
N ALA A 35 8.39 -24.63 2.63
CA ALA A 35 7.55 -23.63 1.97
C ALA A 35 6.54 -23.00 2.95
N SER A 36 5.84 -23.84 3.72
CA SER A 36 4.83 -23.39 4.69
C SER A 36 5.45 -22.52 5.80
N MET A 37 6.64 -22.86 6.30
CA MET A 37 7.35 -22.08 7.31
C MET A 37 7.96 -20.78 6.74
N THR A 38 8.13 -20.68 5.42
CA THR A 38 8.57 -19.43 4.78
C THR A 38 7.44 -18.49 4.43
N VAL A 39 6.18 -18.95 4.40
CA VAL A 39 5.02 -18.09 4.24
C VAL A 39 4.83 -17.32 5.56
N GLN A 40 5.21 -16.06 5.56
CA GLN A 40 4.80 -15.14 6.62
C GLN A 40 3.36 -14.74 6.31
N GLU A 41 2.42 -15.05 7.21
CA GLU A 41 1.06 -14.53 7.09
C GLU A 41 1.12 -13.01 7.11
N GLU A 42 0.66 -12.38 6.03
CA GLU A 42 0.55 -10.93 5.98
C GLU A 42 -0.45 -10.48 7.05
N LEU A 43 -0.04 -9.50 7.87
CA LEU A 43 -0.96 -8.86 8.82
C LEU A 43 -2.22 -8.39 8.08
N PRO A 44 -3.40 -8.48 8.69
CA PRO A 44 -4.65 -8.07 8.05
C PRO A 44 -4.54 -6.63 7.56
N ARG A 45 -4.63 -6.46 6.24
CA ARG A 45 -4.53 -5.16 5.58
C ARG A 45 -5.90 -4.47 5.55
N LEU A 46 -5.88 -3.15 5.64
CA LEU A 46 -7.04 -2.29 5.49
C LEU A 46 -7.10 -1.84 4.04
N ASP A 47 -7.83 -2.58 3.22
CA ASP A 47 -7.88 -2.37 1.77
C ASP A 47 -9.02 -1.46 1.33
N SER A 48 -10.07 -1.36 2.15
CA SER A 48 -11.26 -0.55 1.90
C SER A 48 -11.56 0.42 3.04
N VAL A 49 -12.42 1.39 2.74
CA VAL A 49 -13.00 2.29 3.75
C VAL A 49 -13.81 1.49 4.78
N GLN A 50 -14.47 0.43 4.33
CA GLN A 50 -15.25 -0.46 5.20
C GLN A 50 -14.34 -1.22 6.18
N ASP A 51 -13.13 -1.64 5.79
CA ASP A 51 -12.21 -2.32 6.70
C ASP A 51 -11.78 -1.38 7.84
N VAL A 52 -11.52 -0.10 7.54
CA VAL A 52 -11.25 0.92 8.57
C VAL A 52 -12.46 1.10 9.47
N VAL A 53 -13.67 0.92 8.93
CA VAL A 53 -14.89 0.94 9.72
C VAL A 53 -14.97 -0.26 10.68
N ASP A 54 -14.59 -1.45 10.23
CA ASP A 54 -14.68 -2.69 11.00
C ASP A 54 -13.58 -2.83 12.06
N HIS A 55 -12.53 -2.00 11.99
CA HIS A 55 -11.44 -1.94 12.96
C HIS A 55 -11.52 -0.67 13.82
N PRO A 56 -12.29 -0.66 14.93
CA PRO A 56 -12.50 0.53 15.76
C PRO A 56 -11.23 1.03 16.46
N ASP A 57 -10.23 0.17 16.64
CA ASP A 57 -8.96 0.51 17.29
C ASP A 57 -8.06 1.43 16.43
N VAL A 58 -8.34 1.51 15.12
CA VAL A 58 -7.58 2.33 14.18
C VAL A 58 -8.24 3.70 14.03
N THR A 59 -7.50 4.76 14.35
CA THR A 59 -8.02 6.12 14.26
C THR A 59 -7.85 6.68 12.83
N PRO A 60 -8.94 7.03 12.12
CA PRO A 60 -8.85 7.68 10.82
C PRO A 60 -8.37 9.13 10.97
N VAL A 61 -7.40 9.55 10.17
CA VAL A 61 -6.86 10.91 10.12
C VAL A 61 -7.22 11.55 8.79
N ILE A 62 -7.90 12.69 8.84
CA ILE A 62 -8.36 13.42 7.66
C ILE A 62 -7.77 14.83 7.69
N ILE A 63 -7.26 15.28 6.54
CA ILE A 63 -6.78 16.66 6.39
C ILE A 63 -7.97 17.61 6.32
N ARG A 64 -8.00 18.59 7.23
CA ARG A 64 -9.05 19.61 7.27
C ARG A 64 -9.03 20.48 6.01
N GLY A 65 -10.20 20.69 5.41
CA GLY A 65 -10.38 21.42 4.15
C GLY A 65 -9.86 20.66 2.94
N SER A 66 -9.62 19.34 3.05
CA SER A 66 -9.23 18.51 1.91
C SER A 66 -10.45 17.95 1.18
N THR A 67 -10.22 17.53 -0.06
CA THR A 67 -11.22 16.81 -0.87
C THR A 67 -11.75 15.56 -0.17
N TYR A 68 -10.96 14.89 0.67
CA TYR A 68 -11.43 13.74 1.45
C TYR A 68 -12.46 14.13 2.51
N GLU A 69 -12.26 15.26 3.20
CA GLU A 69 -13.25 15.75 4.18
C GLU A 69 -14.58 16.09 3.49
N GLU A 70 -14.51 16.80 2.36
CA GLU A 70 -15.67 17.19 1.56
C GLU A 70 -16.41 15.96 1.02
N ILE A 71 -15.70 14.99 0.42
CA ILE A 71 -16.30 13.75 -0.07
C ILE A 71 -16.96 12.97 1.06
N PHE A 72 -16.32 12.82 2.21
CA PHE A 72 -16.94 12.09 3.32
C PHE A 72 -18.13 12.82 3.93
N GLN A 73 -18.15 14.15 3.85
CA GLN A 73 -19.26 14.96 4.34
C GLN A 73 -20.48 14.88 3.42
N ASP A 74 -20.26 14.92 2.11
CA ASP A 74 -21.34 14.95 1.12
C ASP A 74 -21.77 13.55 0.64
N SER A 75 -21.04 12.50 1.04
CA SER A 75 -21.36 11.14 0.63
C SER A 75 -22.64 10.60 1.27
N THR A 76 -23.41 9.87 0.46
CA THR A 76 -24.55 9.07 0.91
C THR A 76 -24.15 7.70 1.47
N ARG A 77 -22.88 7.28 1.30
CA ARG A 77 -22.41 5.98 1.80
C ARG A 77 -22.25 6.02 3.33
N ARG A 78 -22.73 4.97 3.99
CA ARG A 78 -22.74 4.86 5.45
C ARG A 78 -21.33 4.77 6.06
N ASP A 79 -20.43 4.08 5.39
CA ASP A 79 -19.02 3.93 5.78
C ASP A 79 -18.30 5.28 5.83
N HIS A 80 -18.46 6.10 4.79
CA HIS A 80 -17.89 7.46 4.70
C HIS A 80 -18.36 8.35 5.86
N GLN A 81 -19.67 8.36 6.12
CA GLN A 81 -20.26 9.14 7.22
C GLN A 81 -19.74 8.66 8.59
N LEU A 82 -19.58 7.35 8.76
CA LEU A 82 -19.10 6.76 10.00
C LEU A 82 -17.62 7.05 10.27
N ILE A 83 -16.78 7.02 9.22
CA ILE A 83 -15.38 7.44 9.32
C ILE A 83 -15.28 8.91 9.69
N LEU A 84 -16.01 9.79 9.01
CA LEU A 84 -15.95 11.22 9.31
C LEU A 84 -16.42 11.51 10.74
N ARG A 85 -17.49 10.84 11.19
CA ARG A 85 -17.96 10.93 12.58
C ARG A 85 -16.87 10.48 13.56
N ARG A 86 -16.23 9.33 13.32
CA ARG A 86 -15.13 8.84 14.16
C ARG A 86 -13.95 9.78 14.18
N ALA A 87 -13.54 10.30 13.03
CA ALA A 87 -12.45 11.26 12.95
C ALA A 87 -12.74 12.54 13.73
N ARG A 88 -13.99 13.04 13.68
CA ARG A 88 -14.42 14.19 14.48
C ARG A 88 -14.42 13.88 15.98
N GLN A 89 -14.93 12.72 16.39
CA GLN A 89 -14.93 12.27 17.79
C GLN A 89 -13.50 12.12 18.35
N ALA A 90 -12.60 11.53 17.56
CA ALA A 90 -11.18 11.37 17.91
C ALA A 90 -10.36 12.65 17.75
N ARG A 91 -10.97 13.77 17.32
CA ARG A 91 -10.29 15.05 17.01
C ARG A 91 -9.14 14.90 16.01
N SER A 92 -9.25 13.96 15.07
CA SER A 92 -8.26 13.61 14.05
C SER A 92 -8.53 14.23 12.68
N VAL A 93 -9.49 15.19 12.60
CA VAL A 93 -9.63 16.11 11.47
C VAL A 93 -8.74 17.33 11.69
N LEU A 94 -7.52 17.27 11.14
CA LEU A 94 -6.42 18.15 11.52
C LEU A 94 -5.92 18.98 10.33
N PRO A 95 -5.39 20.19 10.55
CA PRO A 95 -4.75 20.94 9.49
C PRO A 95 -3.41 20.27 9.09
N PRO A 96 -2.94 20.49 7.84
CA PRO A 96 -1.74 19.84 7.30
C PRO A 96 -0.52 19.85 8.22
N ARG A 97 -0.27 20.97 8.93
CA ARG A 97 0.87 21.14 9.84
C ARG A 97 0.94 20.13 10.99
N HIS A 98 -0.20 19.59 11.42
CA HIS A 98 -0.25 18.61 12.51
C HIS A 98 -0.26 17.16 11.99
N ILE A 99 -0.66 16.95 10.73
CA ILE A 99 -0.67 15.63 10.09
C ILE A 99 0.71 15.27 9.58
N PHE A 100 1.38 16.20 8.89
CA PHE A 100 2.69 15.97 8.30
C PHE A 100 3.82 16.14 9.33
N THR A 101 3.79 15.28 10.34
CA THR A 101 4.84 15.13 11.34
C THR A 101 5.30 13.69 11.38
N LYS A 102 6.58 13.46 11.71
CA LYS A 102 7.11 12.09 11.83
C LYS A 102 6.32 11.26 12.85
N SER A 103 5.88 11.85 13.95
CA SER A 103 5.08 11.16 14.97
C SER A 103 3.77 10.60 14.42
N THR A 104 3.06 11.33 13.56
CA THR A 104 1.82 10.83 12.95
C THR A 104 2.09 9.64 12.04
N PHE A 105 3.20 9.65 11.28
CA PHE A 105 3.60 8.52 10.44
C PHE A 105 4.14 7.34 11.25
N ASP A 106 4.77 7.60 12.40
CA ASP A 106 5.17 6.54 13.35
C ASP A 106 3.94 5.84 13.94
N ASP A 107 2.85 6.58 14.20
CA ASP A 107 1.56 6.00 14.63
C ASP A 107 0.91 5.14 13.54
N VAL A 108 1.10 5.50 12.26
CA VAL A 108 0.64 4.67 11.12
C VAL A 108 1.45 3.38 11.03
N LEU A 109 2.79 3.46 11.17
CA LEU A 109 3.65 2.26 11.22
C LEU A 109 3.31 1.35 12.40
N ALA A 110 2.84 1.92 13.51
CA ALA A 110 2.38 1.17 14.67
C ALA A 110 0.95 0.60 14.50
N GLY A 111 0.30 0.80 13.36
CA GLY A 111 -1.07 0.34 13.10
C GLY A 111 -2.16 1.08 13.88
N ARG A 112 -1.83 2.20 14.54
CA ARG A 112 -2.79 2.96 15.37
C ARG A 112 -3.61 3.97 14.56
N LYS A 113 -3.09 4.41 13.41
CA LYS A 113 -3.71 5.44 12.58
C LYS A 113 -3.70 5.04 11.11
N VAL A 114 -4.73 5.49 10.40
CA VAL A 114 -4.79 5.49 8.94
C VAL A 114 -4.92 6.94 8.46
N ILE A 115 -4.18 7.32 7.42
CA ILE A 115 -4.24 8.67 6.86
C ILE A 115 -4.85 8.61 5.47
N PHE A 116 -5.90 9.39 5.24
CA PHE A 116 -6.45 9.60 3.91
C PHE A 116 -5.61 10.66 3.17
N LEU A 117 -4.83 10.21 2.18
CA LEU A 117 -3.80 11.01 1.51
C LEU A 117 -3.64 10.59 0.04
N ASP A 118 -3.26 11.52 -0.82
CA ASP A 118 -2.88 11.19 -2.19
C ASP A 118 -1.50 10.52 -2.28
N THR A 119 -1.32 9.73 -3.33
CA THR A 119 -0.10 8.95 -3.56
C THR A 119 1.18 9.81 -3.61
N VAL A 120 1.12 11.03 -4.15
CA VAL A 120 2.30 11.88 -4.33
C VAL A 120 2.77 12.44 -2.99
N LEU A 121 1.84 12.96 -2.18
CA LEU A 121 2.15 13.44 -0.85
C LEU A 121 2.65 12.31 0.05
N PHE A 122 2.06 11.11 -0.06
CA PHE A 122 2.53 9.94 0.68
C PHE A 122 4.01 9.66 0.40
N TYR A 123 4.38 9.49 -0.87
CA TYR A 123 5.78 9.20 -1.24
C TYR A 123 6.74 10.30 -0.81
N TYR A 124 6.34 11.56 -0.97
CA TYR A 124 7.15 12.71 -0.57
C TYR A 124 7.44 12.71 0.93
N TRP A 125 6.42 12.58 1.77
CA TRP A 125 6.59 12.66 3.23
C TRP A 125 7.28 11.44 3.82
N VAL A 126 6.99 10.23 3.33
CA VAL A 126 7.71 9.02 3.75
C VAL A 126 9.19 9.12 3.37
N GLY A 127 9.51 9.51 2.13
CA GLY A 127 10.90 9.69 1.68
C GLY A 127 11.63 10.83 2.40
N ARG A 128 10.90 11.81 2.94
CA ARG A 128 11.45 12.90 3.75
C ARG A 128 11.74 12.48 5.19
N PHE A 129 10.84 11.72 5.82
CA PHE A 129 10.97 11.34 7.23
C PHE A 129 11.85 10.11 7.46
N TYR A 130 11.84 9.16 6.52
CA TYR A 130 12.52 7.88 6.68
C TYR A 130 13.57 7.71 5.61
N LYS A 131 14.84 7.71 6.03
CA LYS A 131 15.96 7.22 5.19
C LYS A 131 16.04 5.68 5.21
N ARG A 132 15.61 5.10 6.33
CA ARG A 132 15.46 3.66 6.56
C ARG A 132 14.28 3.49 7.50
N LEU A 133 13.41 2.53 7.21
CA LEU A 133 12.29 2.22 8.09
C LEU A 133 12.80 1.49 9.33
N PRO A 134 12.41 1.93 10.54
CA PRO A 134 12.88 1.30 11.77
C PRO A 134 12.31 -0.11 11.94
N ARG A 135 11.01 -0.27 11.70
CA ARG A 135 10.25 -1.53 11.70
C ARG A 135 8.95 -1.34 10.90
N GLY A 136 8.50 -2.41 10.24
CA GLY A 136 7.26 -2.41 9.46
C GLY A 136 7.38 -1.76 8.08
N GLU A 137 6.27 -1.77 7.35
CA GLU A 137 6.15 -1.21 6.01
C GLU A 137 4.90 -0.33 5.91
N PHE A 138 4.99 0.71 5.08
CA PHE A 138 3.80 1.43 4.66
C PHE A 138 3.23 0.76 3.42
N TYR A 139 1.91 0.65 3.35
CA TYR A 139 1.21 0.24 2.15
C TYR A 139 0.11 1.25 1.81
N LEU A 140 -0.34 1.21 0.56
CA LEU A 140 -1.50 1.96 0.09
C LEU A 140 -2.69 1.01 0.04
N SER A 141 -3.86 1.47 0.47
CA SER A 141 -5.10 0.69 0.37
C SER A 141 -5.39 0.32 -1.09
N ARG A 142 -5.97 -0.86 -1.29
CA ARG A 142 -6.33 -1.33 -2.63
C ARG A 142 -7.48 -0.53 -3.25
N GLU A 143 -8.50 -0.21 -2.47
CA GLU A 143 -9.61 0.65 -2.88
C GLU A 143 -9.19 2.11 -2.75
N ALA A 144 -9.25 2.84 -3.86
CA ALA A 144 -9.09 4.28 -3.86
C ALA A 144 -10.42 4.95 -3.50
N VAL A 145 -10.42 5.80 -2.47
CA VAL A 145 -11.58 6.62 -2.10
C VAL A 145 -11.97 7.57 -3.24
N VAL A 146 -10.96 8.18 -3.88
CA VAL A 146 -11.14 9.07 -5.04
C VAL A 146 -9.84 9.13 -5.84
N TYR A 147 -9.97 9.34 -7.15
CA TYR A 147 -8.86 9.72 -8.01
C TYR A 147 -8.92 11.23 -8.25
N PRO A 148 -8.21 12.06 -7.46
CA PRO A 148 -8.31 13.50 -7.61
C PRO A 148 -7.65 13.92 -8.91
N ALA A 149 -8.42 14.60 -9.78
CA ALA A 149 -7.86 15.29 -10.92
C ALA A 149 -7.15 16.56 -10.44
N MET A 150 -5.84 16.63 -10.59
CA MET A 150 -5.10 17.85 -10.31
C MET A 150 -5.35 18.86 -11.42
N GLY A 151 -5.89 20.02 -11.07
CA GLY A 151 -6.24 21.09 -12.02
C GLY A 151 -5.70 22.44 -11.60
N MET A 152 -5.48 23.32 -12.57
CA MET A 152 -5.13 24.71 -12.33
C MET A 152 -6.39 25.55 -12.22
N TRP A 153 -6.61 26.15 -11.06
CA TRP A 153 -7.70 27.10 -10.86
C TRP A 153 -7.23 28.50 -11.27
N LEU A 154 -8.02 29.15 -12.11
CA LEU A 154 -7.77 30.53 -12.55
C LEU A 154 -8.84 31.45 -11.97
N ASN A 155 -8.45 32.68 -11.63
CA ASN A 155 -9.40 33.69 -11.22
C ASN A 155 -10.40 33.96 -12.37
N ARG A 156 -11.69 34.02 -12.07
CA ARG A 156 -12.75 34.28 -13.06
C ARG A 156 -12.57 35.61 -13.82
N ARG A 157 -11.84 36.57 -13.25
CA ARG A 157 -11.52 37.87 -13.85
C ARG A 157 -10.27 37.86 -14.74
N VAL A 158 -9.61 36.72 -14.91
CA VAL A 158 -8.43 36.62 -15.79
C VAL A 158 -8.80 36.92 -17.24
N ASP A 159 -7.91 37.57 -17.99
CA ASP A 159 -8.10 37.80 -19.43
C ASP A 159 -8.37 36.45 -20.14
N PRO A 160 -9.50 36.32 -20.88
CA PRO A 160 -9.82 35.12 -21.66
C PRO A 160 -8.69 34.66 -22.58
N ARG A 161 -7.87 35.58 -23.12
CA ARG A 161 -6.70 35.23 -23.95
C ARG A 161 -5.64 34.51 -23.12
N LEU A 162 -5.34 35.00 -21.92
CA LEU A 162 -4.38 34.37 -21.02
C LEU A 162 -4.87 32.99 -20.57
N ALA A 163 -6.15 32.87 -20.20
CA ALA A 163 -6.74 31.58 -19.84
C ALA A 163 -6.61 30.55 -20.97
N ARG A 164 -6.87 30.97 -22.22
CA ARG A 164 -6.70 30.10 -23.39
C ARG A 164 -5.25 29.66 -23.58
N VAL A 165 -4.31 30.58 -23.47
CA VAL A 165 -2.87 30.24 -23.57
C VAL A 165 -2.48 29.26 -22.47
N MET A 166 -2.86 29.51 -21.22
CA MET A 166 -2.58 28.59 -20.11
C MET A 166 -3.19 27.21 -20.32
N HIS A 167 -4.41 27.14 -20.83
CA HIS A 167 -5.06 25.86 -21.16
C HIS A 167 -4.29 25.09 -22.23
N VAL A 168 -3.93 25.73 -23.34
CA VAL A 168 -3.14 25.10 -24.42
C VAL A 168 -1.78 24.62 -23.91
N ARG A 169 -1.08 25.43 -23.12
CA ARG A 169 0.24 25.05 -22.56
C ARG A 169 0.14 23.89 -21.57
N SER A 170 -0.87 23.92 -20.69
CA SER A 170 -1.11 22.82 -19.73
C SER A 170 -1.41 21.50 -20.44
N ARG A 171 -2.16 21.59 -21.56
CA ARG A 171 -2.44 20.46 -22.42
C ARG A 171 -1.16 19.90 -23.06
N TRP A 172 -0.31 20.74 -23.65
CA TRP A 172 0.97 20.29 -24.23
C TRP A 172 1.89 19.61 -23.19
N ILE A 173 1.96 20.15 -21.98
CA ILE A 173 2.74 19.54 -20.88
C ILE A 173 2.19 18.16 -20.51
N THR A 174 0.87 18.01 -20.52
CA THR A 174 0.21 16.72 -20.25
C THR A 174 0.43 15.73 -21.40
N GLU A 175 0.20 16.15 -22.64
CA GLU A 175 0.30 15.31 -23.85
C GLU A 175 1.74 14.86 -24.14
N SER A 176 2.73 15.69 -23.79
CA SER A 176 4.15 15.29 -23.88
C SER A 176 4.58 14.22 -22.87
N GLY A 177 3.70 13.85 -21.93
CA GLY A 177 4.00 12.87 -20.88
C GLY A 177 4.95 13.38 -19.80
N LEU A 178 5.32 14.68 -19.82
CA LEU A 178 6.22 15.28 -18.84
C LEU A 178 5.67 15.17 -17.41
N THR A 179 4.36 15.35 -17.22
CA THR A 179 3.71 15.21 -15.91
C THR A 179 3.90 13.80 -15.32
N ARG A 180 3.68 12.77 -16.13
CA ARG A 180 3.89 11.36 -15.73
C ARG A 180 5.35 11.09 -15.41
N ARG A 181 6.27 11.60 -16.23
CA ARG A 181 7.72 11.47 -16.00
C ARG A 181 8.15 12.16 -14.70
N TRP A 182 7.69 13.38 -14.44
CA TRP A 182 8.01 14.10 -13.20
C TRP A 182 7.46 13.41 -11.97
N LYS A 183 6.22 12.89 -12.02
CA LYS A 183 5.65 12.08 -10.94
C LYS A 183 6.53 10.85 -10.67
N TYR A 184 6.89 10.11 -11.71
CA TYR A 184 7.76 8.94 -11.59
C TYR A 184 9.11 9.28 -10.95
N LEU A 185 9.79 10.31 -11.46
CA LEU A 185 11.10 10.75 -10.92
C LEU A 185 11.01 11.21 -9.47
N LEU A 186 9.90 11.86 -9.07
CA LEU A 186 9.69 12.27 -7.69
C LEU A 186 9.54 11.05 -6.78
N VAL A 187 8.70 10.08 -7.17
CA VAL A 187 8.51 8.83 -6.42
C VAL A 187 9.83 8.05 -6.34
N GLU A 188 10.53 7.89 -7.46
CA GLU A 188 11.81 7.18 -7.52
C GLU A 188 12.86 7.82 -6.61
N ARG A 189 12.97 9.15 -6.63
CA ARG A 189 13.89 9.89 -5.75
C ARG A 189 13.55 9.68 -4.27
N CYS A 190 12.26 9.58 -3.95
CA CYS A 190 11.82 9.31 -2.58
C CYS A 190 12.12 7.87 -2.17
N ARG A 191 11.87 6.88 -3.04
CA ARG A 191 12.21 5.47 -2.80
C ARG A 191 13.70 5.23 -2.60
N ARG A 192 14.54 5.81 -3.45
CA ARG A 192 16.01 5.70 -3.32
C ARG A 192 16.49 6.26 -1.99
N LYS A 193 15.79 7.26 -1.43
CA LYS A 193 16.12 7.82 -0.12
C LYS A 193 15.63 6.95 1.03
N SER A 194 14.50 6.26 0.91
CA SER A 194 13.85 5.52 2.02
C SER A 194 14.19 4.03 2.10
N GLY A 195 14.85 3.46 1.09
CA GLY A 195 15.48 2.13 1.17
C GLY A 195 14.55 0.93 1.34
N GLY A 196 13.22 1.06 1.19
CA GLY A 196 12.31 -0.07 1.45
C GLY A 196 10.81 0.19 1.28
N LEU A 197 10.38 0.99 0.30
CA LEU A 197 8.96 1.08 -0.06
C LEU A 197 8.62 -0.09 -1.00
N SER A 198 8.01 -1.16 -0.49
CA SER A 198 7.52 -2.29 -1.29
C SER A 198 6.29 -1.87 -2.11
N ASP A 199 6.32 -2.07 -3.44
CA ASP A 199 5.11 -1.96 -4.29
C ASP A 199 4.41 -3.32 -4.24
N SER A 200 3.39 -3.47 -3.40
CA SER A 200 2.36 -4.47 -3.64
C SER A 200 1.26 -3.86 -4.50
N GLN A 201 1.58 -3.46 -5.72
CA GLN A 201 0.57 -3.25 -6.76
C GLN A 201 0.97 -4.01 -8.02
N GLY A 202 0.17 -5.03 -8.32
CA GLY A 202 0.14 -5.69 -9.61
C GLY A 202 -0.08 -4.66 -10.72
N GLN A 203 0.55 -4.96 -11.85
CA GLN A 203 0.42 -4.21 -13.09
C GLN A 203 -1.06 -3.99 -13.43
N PRO A 204 -1.47 -2.79 -13.87
CA PRO A 204 -2.67 -2.69 -14.67
C PRO A 204 -2.40 -3.41 -15.99
N LEU A 205 -3.30 -4.35 -16.34
CA LEU A 205 -3.43 -4.91 -17.67
C LEU A 205 -3.61 -3.79 -18.72
#